data_AF-A0A7K2NRJ6-F1
#
_entry.id   AF-A0A7K2NRJ6-F1
#
_cell.length_a   1.000
_cell.length_b   1.000
_cell.length_c   1.000
_cell.angle_alpha   90.00
_cell.angle_beta   90.00
_cell.angle_gamma   90.00
#
_symmetry.space_group_name_H-M   'P 1'
#
loop_
_entity.id
_entity.type
_entity.pdbx_description
1 polymer ?
#
loop_
_entity_poly.entity_id
_entity_poly.type
_entity_poly.pdbx_seq_one_letter_code
_entity_poly.pdbx_strand_id
1 'polypeptide(L)'
;CPPWALREYAVLADGERGAVLDPRGRIVWLCAPRWHDDAVFSALIGGAGHFTVEPADPWHVWGGSYEEGTLIRISRWVTADCVIECREALALPARTDRLVLLRRMRVERGEARLNLDLDPRPGFGQARMGDRRREHGGWTAGAQGLRMRLAGAPDAVWRDEAGLRGEFRLREGETHDLVLELSSGRETEPLDADALWRATEQEWRRAVPDCSRLVAPRDARHAYAVLHGLTSVSGGMVAAATTSLPERANSGRNYDYRYAWLRDQCYAALAVAAHGPHPLVDDAVRFVAERILADGDRVRPAYTVDGRPVGKERSLRLPGYPGGNDHVGNDAGA
;
A
#
# COMPACT_ATOMS: atom_id res chain seq x y z
N CYS A 1 -1.42 -13.47 14.13
CA CYS A 1 -2.75 -12.83 14.08
C CYS A 1 -3.55 -13.59 13.02
N PRO A 2 -4.75 -14.11 13.32
CA PRO A 2 -5.56 -14.79 12.32
C PRO A 2 -5.89 -13.80 11.18
N PRO A 3 -5.85 -14.24 9.92
CA PRO A 3 -6.18 -13.40 8.78
C PRO A 3 -7.69 -13.14 8.69
N TRP A 4 -8.06 -12.08 7.99
CA TRP A 4 -9.44 -11.69 7.69
C TRP A 4 -9.91 -12.31 6.39
N ALA A 5 -11.20 -12.24 6.06
CA ALA A 5 -11.60 -12.57 4.70
C ALA A 5 -11.01 -11.55 3.71
N LEU A 6 -10.57 -11.98 2.52
CA LEU A 6 -9.88 -11.09 1.57
C LEU A 6 -10.67 -9.81 1.25
N ARG A 7 -12.00 -9.89 1.17
CA ARG A 7 -12.90 -8.76 0.92
C ARG A 7 -12.94 -7.70 2.03
N GLU A 8 -12.42 -8.01 3.22
CA GLU A 8 -12.43 -7.11 4.38
C GLU A 8 -11.17 -6.24 4.43
N TYR A 9 -10.14 -6.59 3.66
CA TYR A 9 -8.96 -5.75 3.51
C TYR A 9 -9.23 -4.59 2.54
N ALA A 10 -8.58 -3.46 2.82
CA ALA A 10 -8.48 -2.33 1.92
C ALA A 10 -7.08 -2.25 1.30
N VAL A 11 -6.98 -1.66 0.11
CA VAL A 11 -5.73 -1.42 -0.60
C VAL A 11 -5.55 0.08 -0.75
N LEU A 12 -4.38 0.55 -0.34
CA LEU A 12 -3.86 1.88 -0.65
C LEU A 12 -2.83 1.70 -1.77
N ALA A 13 -2.74 2.63 -2.71
CA ALA A 13 -1.70 2.58 -3.74
C ALA A 13 -1.36 3.98 -4.25
N ASP A 14 -0.11 4.16 -4.69
CA ASP A 14 0.40 5.43 -5.22
C ASP A 14 1.03 5.32 -6.62
N GLY A 15 0.82 4.19 -7.29
CA GLY A 15 1.42 3.88 -8.59
C GLY A 15 2.77 3.16 -8.48
N GLU A 16 3.54 3.36 -7.42
CA GLU A 16 4.86 2.71 -7.26
C GLU A 16 4.86 1.55 -6.26
N ARG A 17 3.90 1.53 -5.32
CA ARG A 17 3.63 0.42 -4.40
C ARG A 17 2.17 0.46 -3.91
N GLY A 18 1.82 -0.56 -3.13
CA GLY A 18 0.54 -0.64 -2.45
C GLY A 18 0.67 -1.20 -1.04
N ALA A 19 -0.21 -0.73 -0.17
CA ALA A 19 -0.34 -1.19 1.22
C ALA A 19 -1.67 -1.93 1.40
N VAL A 20 -1.66 -3.07 2.10
CA VAL A 20 -2.89 -3.79 2.46
C VAL A 20 -3.20 -3.55 3.92
N LEU A 21 -4.38 -3.01 4.16
CA LEU A 21 -4.89 -2.56 5.45
C LEU A 21 -6.01 -3.48 5.90
N ASP A 22 -5.92 -3.97 7.13
CA ASP A 22 -6.93 -4.81 7.76
C ASP A 22 -8.00 -3.98 8.50
N PRO A 23 -9.15 -4.60 8.87
CA PRO A 23 -10.23 -3.89 9.55
C PRO A 23 -9.88 -3.29 10.92
N ARG A 24 -8.81 -3.74 11.56
CA ARG A 24 -8.35 -3.21 12.85
C ARG A 24 -7.37 -2.05 12.69
N GLY A 25 -7.09 -1.61 11.46
CA GLY A 25 -6.16 -0.49 11.24
C GLY A 25 -4.70 -0.92 11.16
N ARG A 26 -4.44 -2.21 10.92
CA ARG A 26 -3.08 -2.72 10.69
C ARG A 26 -2.78 -2.79 9.19
N ILE A 27 -1.73 -2.13 8.76
CA ILE A 27 -1.11 -2.42 7.46
C ILE A 27 -0.27 -3.67 7.61
N VAL A 28 -0.68 -4.72 6.90
CA VAL A 28 -0.12 -6.07 6.98
C VAL A 28 0.72 -6.45 5.75
N TRP A 29 0.69 -5.63 4.71
CA TRP A 29 1.48 -5.80 3.50
C TRP A 29 1.93 -4.43 2.99
N LEU A 30 3.21 -4.31 2.63
CA LEU A 30 3.77 -3.17 1.90
C LEU A 30 5.14 -3.55 1.35
N CYS A 31 5.34 -3.34 0.05
CA CYS A 31 6.65 -3.43 -0.59
C CYS A 31 7.35 -2.08 -0.58
N ALA A 32 8.68 -2.08 -0.40
CA ALA A 32 9.45 -0.84 -0.32
C ALA A 32 10.82 -0.97 -1.00
N PRO A 33 11.24 0.01 -1.83
CA PRO A 33 10.48 1.20 -2.21
C PRO A 33 9.45 0.99 -3.33
N ARG A 34 9.49 -0.10 -4.11
CA ARG A 34 8.60 -0.32 -5.26
C ARG A 34 7.87 -1.67 -5.21
N TRP A 35 6.90 -1.87 -6.12
CA TRP A 35 6.09 -3.08 -6.26
C TRP A 35 6.88 -4.39 -6.24
N HIS A 36 7.96 -4.45 -7.01
CA HIS A 36 8.77 -5.64 -7.25
C HIS A 36 9.89 -5.85 -6.21
N ASP A 37 10.02 -4.93 -5.26
CA ASP A 37 10.99 -5.05 -4.17
C ASP A 37 10.45 -5.91 -3.03
N ASP A 38 11.31 -6.29 -2.09
CA ASP A 38 10.94 -7.11 -0.94
C ASP A 38 9.97 -6.34 -0.01
N ALA A 39 9.08 -7.08 0.65
CA ALA A 39 8.12 -6.47 1.57
C ALA A 39 8.80 -6.01 2.88
N VAL A 40 8.44 -4.80 3.33
CA VAL A 40 8.78 -4.28 4.67
C VAL A 40 7.72 -4.67 5.71
N PHE A 41 6.49 -4.89 5.25
CA PHE A 41 5.41 -5.49 6.03
C PHE A 41 4.94 -6.74 5.29
N SER A 42 4.97 -7.89 5.95
CA SER A 42 4.68 -9.20 5.33
C SER A 42 3.73 -10.07 6.17
N ALA A 43 3.09 -9.47 7.18
CA ALA A 43 2.16 -10.15 8.08
C ALA A 43 0.97 -10.80 7.37
N LEU A 44 0.58 -10.32 6.18
CA LEU A 44 -0.50 -10.91 5.38
C LEU A 44 -0.27 -12.39 5.07
N ILE A 45 0.98 -12.78 4.82
CA ILE A 45 1.39 -14.16 4.50
C ILE A 45 2.12 -14.84 5.66
N GLY A 46 1.91 -14.34 6.89
CA GLY A 46 2.51 -14.89 8.10
C GLY A 46 3.95 -14.45 8.37
N GLY A 47 4.48 -13.50 7.60
CA GLY A 47 5.78 -12.88 7.84
C GLY A 47 5.74 -11.82 8.95
N ALA A 48 6.88 -11.16 9.14
CA ALA A 48 7.02 -10.11 10.14
C ALA A 48 6.71 -8.72 9.54
N GLY A 49 6.50 -7.79 10.46
CA GLY A 49 6.38 -6.37 10.21
C GLY A 49 5.00 -5.88 9.81
N HIS A 50 4.67 -4.70 10.33
CA HIS A 50 3.36 -4.04 10.19
C HIS A 50 3.39 -2.60 10.67
N PHE A 51 2.29 -1.89 10.41
CA PHE A 51 1.97 -0.60 11.02
C PHE A 51 0.50 -0.57 11.46
N THR A 52 0.27 -0.58 12.77
CA THR A 52 -1.05 -0.55 13.40
C THR A 52 -1.36 0.82 14.00
N VAL A 53 -2.57 1.30 13.75
CA VAL A 53 -3.25 2.36 14.49
C VAL A 53 -4.65 1.86 14.74
N GLU A 54 -4.99 1.60 16.00
CA GLU A 54 -6.26 0.95 16.36
C GLU A 54 -6.84 1.52 17.66
N PRO A 55 -8.17 1.47 17.87
CA PRO A 55 -8.78 1.79 19.16
C PRO A 55 -8.18 0.93 20.27
N ALA A 56 -7.86 1.55 21.41
CA ALA A 56 -7.39 0.81 22.59
C ALA A 56 -8.47 -0.08 23.21
N ASP A 57 -9.75 0.26 22.97
CA ASP A 57 -10.88 -0.59 23.33
C ASP A 57 -11.01 -1.75 22.31
N PRO A 58 -10.82 -3.02 22.74
CA PRO A 58 -10.96 -4.16 21.85
C PRO A 58 -12.42 -4.43 21.44
N TRP A 59 -13.40 -3.81 22.12
CA TRP A 59 -14.83 -3.98 21.86
C TRP A 59 -15.36 -2.86 20.95
N HIS A 60 -15.01 -2.94 19.67
CA HIS A 60 -15.48 -1.99 18.66
C HIS A 60 -16.02 -2.70 17.41
N VAL A 61 -16.91 -2.01 16.70
CA VAL A 61 -17.32 -2.36 15.35
C VAL A 61 -16.47 -1.57 14.36
N TRP A 62 -15.94 -2.24 13.35
CA TRP A 62 -15.15 -1.64 12.29
C TRP A 62 -15.97 -1.47 11.01
N GLY A 63 -15.54 -0.53 10.17
CA GLY A 63 -16.13 -0.29 8.87
C GLY A 63 -15.38 0.79 8.10
N GLY A 64 -16.05 1.36 7.11
CA GLY A 64 -15.61 2.55 6.40
C GLY A 64 -15.75 2.44 4.89
N SER A 65 -15.17 3.40 4.19
CA SER A 65 -15.26 3.52 2.73
C SER A 65 -14.00 4.14 2.13
N TYR A 66 -13.92 4.19 0.81
CA TYR A 66 -12.97 5.07 0.11
C TYR A 66 -13.62 6.42 -0.16
N GLU A 67 -12.84 7.48 -0.11
CA GLU A 67 -13.23 8.76 -0.68
C GLU A 67 -13.46 8.62 -2.19
N GLU A 68 -14.53 9.25 -2.69
CA GLU A 68 -14.99 9.02 -4.05
C GLU A 68 -13.94 9.40 -5.10
N GLY A 69 -13.60 8.44 -5.97
CA GLY A 69 -12.59 8.64 -7.01
C GLY A 69 -11.16 8.71 -6.47
N THR A 70 -10.87 8.03 -5.35
CA THR A 70 -9.53 7.96 -4.78
C THR A 70 -9.25 6.55 -4.24
N LEU A 71 -7.98 6.29 -3.85
CA LEU A 71 -7.62 5.20 -2.93
C LEU A 71 -7.27 5.73 -1.52
N ILE A 72 -7.88 6.84 -1.10
CA ILE A 72 -7.87 7.31 0.28
C ILE A 72 -8.95 6.56 1.04
N ARG A 73 -8.56 5.76 2.03
CA ARG A 73 -9.46 4.93 2.84
C ARG A 73 -9.84 5.65 4.12
N ILE A 74 -11.13 5.75 4.45
CA ILE A 74 -11.65 6.29 5.73
C ILE A 74 -12.03 5.13 6.65
N SER A 75 -11.06 4.55 7.36
CA SER A 75 -11.33 3.52 8.37
C SER A 75 -12.16 4.09 9.49
N ARG A 76 -13.20 3.37 9.93
CA ARG A 76 -14.13 3.84 10.96
C ARG A 76 -14.28 2.79 12.05
N TRP A 77 -14.18 3.22 13.30
CA TRP A 77 -14.40 2.38 14.47
C TRP A 77 -15.44 3.01 15.39
N VAL A 78 -16.37 2.19 15.88
CA VAL A 78 -17.43 2.60 16.81
C VAL A 78 -17.35 1.73 18.06
N THR A 79 -17.11 2.36 19.20
CA THR A 79 -17.22 1.75 20.54
C THR A 79 -18.56 2.14 21.16
N ALA A 80 -18.80 1.77 22.43
CA ALA A 80 -19.99 2.22 23.16
C ALA A 80 -20.11 3.75 23.23
N ASP A 81 -18.96 4.43 23.43
CA ASP A 81 -18.93 5.84 23.79
C ASP A 81 -18.18 6.73 22.77
N CYS A 82 -17.54 6.12 21.76
CA CYS A 82 -16.67 6.84 20.83
C CYS A 82 -16.88 6.43 19.36
N VAL A 83 -16.72 7.40 18.48
CA VAL A 83 -16.67 7.21 17.02
C VAL A 83 -15.37 7.81 16.50
N ILE A 84 -14.57 6.97 15.86
CA ILE A 84 -13.23 7.32 15.37
C ILE A 84 -13.19 7.09 13.86
N GLU A 85 -12.65 8.05 13.15
CA GLU A 85 -12.29 7.91 11.74
C GLU A 85 -10.78 8.07 11.55
N CYS A 86 -10.22 7.31 10.61
CA CYS A 86 -8.83 7.42 10.20
C CYS A 86 -8.77 7.45 8.68
N ARG A 87 -8.34 8.58 8.12
CA ARG A 87 -8.01 8.69 6.69
C ARG A 87 -6.63 8.10 6.47
N GLU A 88 -6.50 7.21 5.50
CA GLU A 88 -5.27 6.46 5.24
C GLU A 88 -4.95 6.51 3.74
N ALA A 89 -3.71 6.87 3.41
CA ALA A 89 -3.26 6.97 2.03
C ALA A 89 -1.76 6.71 1.90
N LEU A 90 -1.34 6.22 0.73
CA LEU A 90 0.02 6.46 0.26
C LEU A 90 0.04 7.83 -0.43
N ALA A 91 1.02 8.68 -0.09
CA ALA A 91 1.06 10.05 -0.54
C ALA A 91 1.38 10.15 -2.03
N LEU A 92 0.75 11.12 -2.70
CA LEU A 92 1.01 11.49 -4.08
C LEU A 92 1.55 12.93 -4.17
N PRO A 93 2.37 13.27 -5.19
CA PRO A 93 2.87 12.38 -6.24
C PRO A 93 3.92 11.39 -5.72
N ALA A 94 3.90 10.17 -6.26
CA ALA A 94 4.83 9.12 -5.86
C ALA A 94 6.25 9.35 -6.39
N ARG A 95 7.22 8.80 -5.67
CA ARG A 95 8.64 8.72 -6.06
C ARG A 95 9.09 7.28 -6.05
N THR A 96 9.97 6.90 -6.97
CA THR A 96 10.48 5.53 -7.08
C THR A 96 11.41 5.12 -5.93
N ASP A 97 12.01 6.08 -5.23
CA ASP A 97 13.02 5.88 -4.16
C ASP A 97 12.48 6.13 -2.73
N ARG A 98 11.23 6.59 -2.63
CA ARG A 98 10.61 7.08 -1.39
C ARG A 98 9.11 6.83 -1.40
N LEU A 99 8.60 6.22 -0.34
CA LEU A 99 7.17 6.14 -0.05
C LEU A 99 6.86 6.93 1.22
N VAL A 100 5.66 7.50 1.26
CA VAL A 100 5.11 8.17 2.44
C VAL A 100 3.72 7.65 2.67
N LEU A 101 3.47 7.09 3.86
CA LEU A 101 2.17 6.64 4.30
C LEU A 101 1.60 7.66 5.30
N LEU A 102 0.40 8.15 4.99
CA LEU A 102 -0.34 9.13 5.76
C LEU A 102 -1.46 8.45 6.54
N ARG A 103 -1.59 8.80 7.82
CA ARG A 103 -2.73 8.42 8.65
C ARG A 103 -3.22 9.63 9.44
N ARG A 104 -4.45 10.06 9.20
CA ARG A 104 -5.10 11.19 9.89
C ARG A 104 -6.28 10.68 10.68
N MET A 105 -6.12 10.59 11.99
CA MET A 105 -7.15 10.19 12.92
C MET A 105 -7.98 11.40 13.33
N ARG A 106 -9.29 11.21 13.47
CA ARG A 106 -10.25 12.20 13.95
C ARG A 106 -11.31 11.53 14.80
N VAL A 107 -11.73 12.22 15.86
CA VAL A 107 -12.82 11.73 16.71
C VAL A 107 -14.09 12.48 16.35
N GLU A 108 -15.05 11.75 15.79
CA GLU A 108 -16.35 12.30 15.43
C GLU A 108 -17.29 12.42 16.63
N ARG A 109 -17.09 11.57 17.65
CA ARG A 109 -17.86 11.61 18.90
C ARG A 109 -17.06 11.02 20.07
N GLY A 110 -17.13 11.64 21.24
CA GLY A 110 -16.55 11.11 22.48
C GLY A 110 -15.05 11.37 22.66
N GLU A 111 -14.36 10.54 23.44
CA GLU A 111 -12.91 10.60 23.64
C GLU A 111 -12.28 9.26 23.23
N ALA A 112 -11.33 9.30 22.30
CA ALA A 112 -10.63 8.14 21.79
C ALA A 112 -9.29 7.94 22.48
N ARG A 113 -8.97 6.67 22.76
CA ARG A 113 -7.60 6.22 23.02
C ARG A 113 -7.18 5.32 21.88
N LEU A 114 -6.04 5.63 21.27
CA LEU A 114 -5.52 4.93 20.10
C LEU A 114 -4.13 4.39 20.39
N ASN A 115 -3.91 3.14 20.00
CA ASN A 115 -2.62 2.47 20.09
C ASN A 115 -1.86 2.59 18.77
N LEU A 116 -0.56 2.89 18.87
CA LEU A 116 0.41 2.83 17.79
C LEU A 116 1.32 1.63 17.98
N ASP A 117 1.47 0.83 16.94
CA ASP A 117 2.46 -0.25 16.86
C ASP A 117 3.09 -0.30 15.47
N LEU A 118 4.37 0.05 15.37
CA LEU A 118 5.12 0.10 14.12
C LEU A 118 6.37 -0.76 14.24
N ASP A 119 6.46 -1.79 13.40
CA ASP A 119 7.62 -2.69 13.34
C ASP A 119 8.00 -2.94 11.87
N PRO A 120 8.78 -2.06 11.21
CA PRO A 120 9.21 -2.31 9.83
C PRO A 120 10.27 -3.39 9.78
N ARG A 121 10.11 -4.35 8.87
CA ARG A 121 11.00 -5.51 8.74
C ARG A 121 11.40 -5.75 7.27
N PRO A 122 12.48 -5.11 6.79
CA PRO A 122 12.94 -5.27 5.41
C PRO A 122 13.25 -6.72 5.05
N GLY A 123 13.17 -7.03 3.75
CA GLY A 123 13.52 -8.35 3.23
C GLY A 123 12.51 -9.44 3.58
N PHE A 124 11.21 -9.15 3.62
CA PHE A 124 10.17 -10.08 4.08
C PHE A 124 10.38 -10.57 5.52
N GLY A 125 10.84 -9.70 6.43
CA GLY A 125 11.07 -10.09 7.83
C GLY A 125 12.53 -10.42 8.18
N GLN A 126 13.45 -10.45 7.21
CA GLN A 126 14.83 -10.90 7.41
C GLN A 126 15.70 -9.90 8.20
N ALA A 127 15.38 -8.60 8.17
CA ALA A 127 16.10 -7.57 8.91
C ALA A 127 15.21 -6.83 9.90
N ARG A 128 15.87 -6.26 10.92
CA ARG A 128 15.26 -5.34 11.90
C ARG A 128 15.84 -3.96 11.71
N MET A 129 15.00 -2.94 11.88
CA MET A 129 15.45 -1.55 11.88
C MET A 129 16.36 -1.26 13.09
N GLY A 130 17.55 -0.74 12.80
CA GLY A 130 18.59 -0.30 13.73
C GLY A 130 18.83 1.20 13.64
N ASP A 131 19.97 1.68 14.18
CA ASP A 131 20.40 3.09 14.16
C ASP A 131 19.32 4.09 14.56
N ARG A 132 18.56 3.73 15.60
CA ARG A 132 17.34 4.42 15.99
C ARG A 132 17.67 5.74 16.67
N ARG A 133 17.05 6.84 16.24
CA ARG A 133 17.19 8.15 16.86
C ARG A 133 15.83 8.81 17.03
N ARG A 134 15.69 9.58 18.10
CA ARG A 134 14.54 10.45 18.29
C ARG A 134 14.92 11.85 17.81
N GLU A 135 14.19 12.37 16.83
CA GLU A 135 14.49 13.65 16.17
C GLU A 135 13.20 14.43 15.95
N HIS A 136 13.18 15.71 16.31
CA HIS A 136 12.05 16.62 16.08
C HIS A 136 10.67 16.08 16.51
N GLY A 137 10.57 15.35 17.62
CA GLY A 137 9.31 14.75 18.08
C GLY A 137 8.87 13.51 17.28
N GLY A 138 9.76 12.94 16.49
CA GLY A 138 9.57 11.71 15.72
C GLY A 138 10.72 10.72 15.91
N TRP A 139 10.71 9.67 15.09
CA TRP A 139 11.72 8.60 15.12
C TRP A 139 12.35 8.38 13.77
N THR A 140 13.66 8.16 13.75
CA THR A 140 14.41 7.70 12.58
C THR A 140 15.02 6.32 12.87
N ALA A 141 15.17 5.50 11.84
CA ALA A 141 15.83 4.19 11.93
C ALA A 141 16.28 3.73 10.54
N GLY A 142 17.14 2.70 10.46
CA GLY A 142 17.56 2.15 9.18
C GLY A 142 17.99 0.68 9.23
N ALA A 143 17.83 -0.02 8.10
CA ALA A 143 18.37 -1.35 7.87
C ALA A 143 18.38 -1.69 6.38
N GLN A 144 19.40 -2.44 5.94
CA GLN A 144 19.53 -2.93 4.55
C GLN A 144 19.35 -1.83 3.47
N GLY A 145 19.86 -0.62 3.73
CA GLY A 145 19.74 0.51 2.80
C GLY A 145 18.38 1.22 2.80
N LEU A 146 17.40 0.72 3.57
CA LEU A 146 16.13 1.38 3.81
C LEU A 146 16.23 2.26 5.07
N ARG A 147 15.87 3.53 4.95
CA ARG A 147 15.70 4.47 6.08
C ARG A 147 14.21 4.65 6.37
N MET A 148 13.90 4.88 7.64
CA MET A 148 12.58 5.20 8.14
C MET A 148 12.59 6.54 8.86
N ARG A 149 11.55 7.33 8.64
CA ARG A 149 11.17 8.47 9.49
C ARG A 149 9.69 8.35 9.88
N LEU A 150 9.37 8.52 11.15
CA LEU A 150 7.99 8.64 11.63
C LEU A 150 7.81 9.99 12.33
N ALA A 151 6.88 10.79 11.83
CA ALA A 151 6.40 12.02 12.48
C ALA A 151 5.04 11.80 13.14
N GLY A 152 4.73 12.63 14.15
CA GLY A 152 3.45 12.61 14.88
C GLY A 152 3.39 11.61 16.04
N ALA A 153 4.52 11.07 16.49
CA ALA A 153 4.57 10.08 17.56
C ALA A 153 5.59 10.46 18.67
N PRO A 154 5.47 11.65 19.30
CA PRO A 154 6.48 12.19 20.21
C PRO A 154 6.68 11.34 21.47
N ASP A 155 5.61 10.71 21.96
CA ASP A 155 5.62 9.87 23.17
C ASP A 155 5.84 8.38 22.87
N ALA A 156 6.06 8.03 21.60
CA ALA A 156 6.30 6.64 21.24
C ALA A 156 7.69 6.18 21.70
N VAL A 157 7.76 4.93 22.16
CA VAL A 157 8.94 4.28 22.72
C VAL A 157 9.33 3.09 21.88
N TRP A 158 10.59 3.07 21.44
CA TRP A 158 11.14 1.92 20.74
C TRP A 158 11.47 0.79 21.71
N ARG A 159 10.97 -0.41 21.46
CA ARG A 159 11.31 -1.64 22.19
C ARG A 159 12.03 -2.61 21.26
N ASP A 160 13.19 -3.11 21.70
CA ASP A 160 14.11 -3.89 20.85
C ASP A 160 13.45 -5.06 20.11
N GLU A 161 12.55 -5.77 20.79
CA GLU A 161 11.86 -6.94 20.24
C GLU A 161 10.50 -6.65 19.60
N ALA A 162 9.92 -5.47 19.83
CA ALA A 162 8.51 -5.21 19.55
C ALA A 162 8.25 -3.96 18.69
N GLY A 163 9.30 -3.34 18.15
CA GLY A 163 9.22 -2.12 17.35
C GLY A 163 8.87 -0.88 18.18
N LEU A 164 8.33 0.13 17.51
CA LEU A 164 7.91 1.38 18.10
C LEU A 164 6.47 1.27 18.61
N ARG A 165 6.24 1.64 19.88
CA ARG A 165 4.93 1.60 20.54
C ARG A 165 4.53 2.96 21.06
N GLY A 166 3.28 3.34 20.92
CA GLY A 166 2.76 4.58 21.48
C GLY A 166 1.28 4.49 21.81
N GLU A 167 0.80 5.44 22.60
CA GLU A 167 -0.62 5.71 22.83
C GLU A 167 -0.83 7.21 22.62
N PHE A 168 -1.95 7.60 22.03
CA PHE A 168 -2.39 8.99 22.02
C PHE A 168 -3.89 9.08 22.28
N ARG A 169 -4.31 10.22 22.82
CA ARG A 169 -5.70 10.51 23.17
C ARG A 169 -6.19 11.67 22.32
N LEU A 170 -7.41 11.54 21.84
CA LEU A 170 -8.07 12.56 21.04
C LEU A 170 -9.48 12.80 21.59
N ARG A 171 -9.82 14.06 21.79
CA ARG A 171 -11.17 14.49 22.13
C ARG A 171 -11.99 14.69 20.87
N GLU A 172 -13.31 14.76 21.04
CA GLU A 172 -14.24 15.08 19.97
C GLU A 172 -13.79 16.32 19.17
N GLY A 173 -13.73 16.17 17.84
CA GLY A 173 -13.28 17.18 16.90
C GLY A 173 -11.76 17.31 16.75
N GLU A 174 -10.95 16.73 17.64
CA GLU A 174 -9.49 16.75 17.52
C GLU A 174 -9.02 15.83 16.38
N THR A 175 -7.94 16.26 15.72
CA THR A 175 -7.28 15.52 14.63
C THR A 175 -5.83 15.27 14.98
N HIS A 176 -5.30 14.11 14.57
CA HIS A 176 -3.89 13.77 14.76
C HIS A 176 -3.34 13.05 13.55
N ASP A 177 -2.15 13.45 13.11
CA ASP A 177 -1.48 12.87 11.96
C ASP A 177 -0.29 12.00 12.37
N LEU A 178 -0.15 10.88 11.68
CA LEU A 178 1.07 10.08 11.63
C LEU A 178 1.55 10.05 10.19
N VAL A 179 2.84 10.34 10.00
CA VAL A 179 3.49 10.32 8.68
C VAL A 179 4.69 9.38 8.74
N LEU A 180 4.57 8.23 8.09
CA LEU A 180 5.64 7.26 7.95
C LEU A 180 6.30 7.41 6.57
N GLU A 181 7.57 7.74 6.55
CA GLU A 181 8.40 7.73 5.35
C GLU A 181 9.34 6.52 5.38
N LEU A 182 9.43 5.82 4.25
CA LEU A 182 10.49 4.83 3.99
C LEU A 182 11.20 5.19 2.69
N SER A 183 12.53 5.26 2.71
CA SER A 183 13.32 5.65 1.54
C SER A 183 14.63 4.87 1.39
N SER A 184 15.05 4.67 0.15
CA SER A 184 16.42 4.26 -0.20
C SER A 184 17.31 5.47 -0.52
N GLY A 185 16.72 6.59 -0.96
CA GLY A 185 17.37 7.86 -1.28
C GLY A 185 17.53 8.82 -0.08
N ARG A 186 18.45 9.80 -0.19
CA ARG A 186 18.80 10.73 0.91
C ARG A 186 17.59 11.51 1.43
N GLU A 187 17.60 11.78 2.74
CA GLU A 187 16.60 12.64 3.41
C GLU A 187 16.69 14.06 2.86
N THR A 188 15.57 14.60 2.38
CA THR A 188 15.58 15.91 1.70
C THR A 188 14.45 16.85 2.15
N GLU A 189 13.31 16.33 2.61
CA GLU A 189 12.11 17.14 2.85
C GLU A 189 11.51 16.97 4.27
N PRO A 190 10.99 18.05 4.88
CA PRO A 190 10.16 17.96 6.07
C PRO A 190 8.89 17.12 5.84
N LEU A 191 8.45 16.40 6.88
CA LEU A 191 7.20 15.63 6.86
C LEU A 191 6.02 16.50 7.31
N ASP A 192 5.65 17.49 6.49
CA ASP A 192 4.46 18.32 6.70
C ASP A 192 3.21 17.55 6.27
N ALA A 193 2.45 17.04 7.25
CA ALA A 193 1.26 16.24 7.02
C ALA A 193 0.20 16.99 6.19
N ASP A 194 -0.03 18.27 6.49
CA ASP A 194 -1.04 19.07 5.81
C ASP A 194 -0.67 19.32 4.34
N ALA A 195 0.60 19.57 4.06
CA ALA A 195 1.08 19.71 2.68
C ALA A 195 0.95 18.38 1.90
N LEU A 196 1.32 17.26 2.54
CA LEU A 196 1.23 15.93 1.94
C LEU A 196 -0.21 15.51 1.65
N TRP A 197 -1.16 15.77 2.56
CA TRP A 197 -2.59 15.52 2.33
C TRP A 197 -3.14 16.36 1.18
N ARG A 198 -2.86 17.68 1.16
CA ARG A 198 -3.32 18.57 0.08
C ARG A 198 -2.80 18.13 -1.29
N ALA A 199 -1.52 17.77 -1.38
CA ALA A 199 -0.93 17.26 -2.61
C ALA A 199 -1.59 15.95 -3.05
N THR A 200 -1.77 15.01 -2.11
CA THR A 200 -2.39 13.71 -2.40
C THR A 200 -3.82 13.85 -2.91
N GLU A 201 -4.64 14.67 -2.26
CA GLU A 201 -6.01 14.97 -2.68
C GLU A 201 -6.07 15.68 -4.04
N GLN A 202 -5.10 16.55 -4.33
CA GLN A 202 -5.02 17.24 -5.62
C GLN A 202 -4.67 16.29 -6.75
N GLU A 203 -3.72 15.37 -6.53
CA GLU A 203 -3.33 14.38 -7.53
C GLU A 203 -4.48 13.40 -7.82
N TRP A 204 -5.18 12.90 -6.80
CA TRP A 204 -6.36 12.06 -7.04
C TRP A 204 -7.46 12.78 -7.84
N ARG A 205 -7.73 14.06 -7.52
CA ARG A 205 -8.69 14.88 -8.27
C ARG A 205 -8.30 15.10 -9.73
N ARG A 206 -7.00 15.12 -10.03
CA ARG A 206 -6.46 15.26 -11.41
C ARG A 206 -6.48 13.93 -12.16
N ALA A 207 -6.15 12.84 -11.48
CA ALA A 207 -5.95 11.55 -12.11
C ALA A 207 -7.24 10.88 -12.59
N VAL A 208 -8.30 10.94 -11.78
CA VAL A 208 -9.55 10.22 -12.08
C VAL A 208 -10.46 11.07 -12.99
N PRO A 209 -10.81 10.58 -14.20
CA PRO A 209 -11.60 11.35 -15.14
C PRO A 209 -13.05 11.53 -14.68
N ASP A 210 -13.76 12.43 -15.36
CA ASP A 210 -15.21 12.54 -15.21
C ASP A 210 -15.90 11.32 -15.83
N CYS A 211 -16.58 10.54 -15.00
CA CYS A 211 -17.37 9.37 -15.40
C CYS A 211 -18.88 9.62 -15.27
N SER A 212 -19.31 10.87 -15.10
CA SER A 212 -20.71 11.24 -14.83
C SER A 212 -21.72 10.74 -15.87
N ARG A 213 -21.26 10.47 -17.10
CA ARG A 213 -22.08 9.99 -18.22
C ARG A 213 -22.19 8.46 -18.32
N LEU A 214 -21.48 7.72 -17.48
CA LEU A 214 -21.56 6.25 -17.46
C LEU A 214 -22.75 5.77 -16.62
N VAL A 215 -23.17 4.52 -16.84
CA VAL A 215 -24.31 3.92 -16.13
C VAL A 215 -24.06 3.79 -14.62
N ALA A 216 -22.80 3.58 -14.22
CA ALA A 216 -22.38 3.48 -12.82
C ALA A 216 -21.19 4.41 -12.55
N PRO A 217 -21.39 5.74 -12.43
CA PRO A 217 -20.30 6.71 -12.35
C PRO A 217 -19.37 6.46 -11.16
N ARG A 218 -19.93 6.13 -9.99
CA ARG A 218 -19.16 5.86 -8.76
C ARG A 218 -18.24 4.66 -8.93
N ASP A 219 -18.78 3.56 -9.46
CA ASP A 219 -18.02 2.31 -9.64
C ASP A 219 -16.96 2.47 -10.72
N ALA A 220 -17.27 3.18 -11.81
CA ALA A 220 -16.30 3.49 -12.85
C ALA A 220 -15.16 4.39 -12.34
N ARG A 221 -15.46 5.41 -11.53
CA ARG A 221 -14.44 6.26 -10.87
C ARG A 221 -13.56 5.45 -9.94
N HIS A 222 -14.15 4.55 -9.15
CA HIS A 222 -13.38 3.69 -8.25
C HIS A 222 -12.50 2.70 -9.03
N ALA A 223 -13.03 2.06 -10.07
CA ALA A 223 -12.25 1.17 -10.94
C ALA A 223 -11.08 1.91 -11.60
N TYR A 224 -11.30 3.12 -12.10
CA TYR A 224 -10.22 3.94 -12.64
C TYR A 224 -9.18 4.31 -11.57
N ALA A 225 -9.61 4.68 -10.36
CA ALA A 225 -8.69 4.96 -9.26
C ALA A 225 -7.81 3.75 -8.88
N VAL A 226 -8.38 2.54 -8.91
CA VAL A 226 -7.64 1.28 -8.73
C VAL A 226 -6.61 1.10 -9.84
N LEU A 227 -7.03 1.18 -11.12
CA LEU A 227 -6.10 1.03 -12.26
C LEU A 227 -4.97 2.06 -12.21
N HIS A 228 -5.29 3.32 -11.91
CA HIS A 228 -4.30 4.38 -11.75
C HIS A 228 -3.34 4.09 -10.59
N GLY A 229 -3.87 3.73 -9.42
CA GLY A 229 -3.05 3.41 -8.24
C GLY A 229 -2.15 2.20 -8.43
N LEU A 230 -2.50 1.25 -9.30
CA LEU A 230 -1.67 0.08 -9.64
C LEU A 230 -0.68 0.34 -10.79
N THR A 231 -0.72 1.52 -11.44
CA THR A 231 0.11 1.85 -12.60
C THR A 231 1.29 2.74 -12.21
N SER A 232 2.51 2.25 -12.46
CA SER A 232 3.75 2.99 -12.22
C SER A 232 3.92 4.15 -13.19
N VAL A 233 4.71 5.15 -12.79
CA VAL A 233 5.17 6.23 -13.68
C VAL A 233 5.93 5.68 -14.90
N SER A 234 6.51 4.49 -14.79
CA SER A 234 7.15 3.79 -15.91
C SER A 234 6.14 3.23 -16.92
N GLY A 235 4.84 3.23 -16.61
CA GLY A 235 3.74 2.73 -17.43
C GLY A 235 3.36 1.27 -17.16
N GLY A 236 4.16 0.53 -16.40
CA GLY A 236 3.85 -0.85 -16.01
C GLY A 236 2.79 -0.90 -14.90
N MET A 237 1.69 -1.58 -15.16
CA MET A 237 0.61 -1.81 -14.19
C MET A 237 0.75 -3.18 -13.55
N VAL A 238 0.82 -3.25 -12.22
CA VAL A 238 0.80 -4.54 -11.53
C VAL A 238 -0.57 -5.20 -11.63
N ALA A 239 -0.60 -6.53 -11.72
CA ALA A 239 -1.86 -7.27 -11.73
C ALA A 239 -2.55 -7.24 -10.35
N ALA A 240 -1.79 -7.20 -9.25
CA ALA A 240 -2.29 -6.97 -7.90
C ALA A 240 -1.20 -6.43 -6.97
N ALA A 241 -1.60 -5.91 -5.80
CA ALA A 241 -0.67 -5.33 -4.84
C ALA A 241 0.18 -6.35 -4.05
N THR A 242 -0.19 -7.62 -4.11
CA THR A 242 0.33 -8.70 -3.26
C THR A 242 0.86 -9.87 -4.08
N THR A 243 1.62 -10.72 -3.41
CA THR A 243 1.97 -12.06 -3.91
C THR A 243 1.29 -13.14 -3.07
N SER A 244 1.32 -14.38 -3.55
CA SER A 244 1.06 -15.61 -2.77
C SER A 244 -0.37 -15.81 -2.25
N LEU A 245 -1.29 -14.89 -2.54
CA LEU A 245 -2.71 -15.07 -2.25
C LEU A 245 -3.35 -16.07 -3.22
N PRO A 246 -4.34 -16.87 -2.76
CA PRO A 246 -4.93 -17.88 -3.61
C PRO A 246 -5.89 -17.31 -4.65
N GLU A 247 -5.67 -17.64 -5.94
CA GLU A 247 -6.72 -17.51 -6.96
C GLU A 247 -7.90 -18.43 -6.62
N ARG A 248 -7.56 -19.67 -6.24
CA ARG A 248 -8.47 -20.69 -5.72
C ARG A 248 -7.76 -21.44 -4.61
N ALA A 249 -8.42 -21.51 -3.44
CA ALA A 249 -7.85 -22.13 -2.25
C ALA A 249 -7.34 -23.54 -2.55
N ASN A 250 -6.10 -23.82 -2.13
CA ASN A 250 -5.42 -25.11 -2.25
C ASN A 250 -5.26 -25.63 -3.69
N SER A 251 -5.31 -24.75 -4.70
CA SER A 251 -5.19 -25.16 -6.11
C SER A 251 -3.74 -25.19 -6.63
N GLY A 252 -2.78 -24.66 -5.86
CA GLY A 252 -1.39 -24.48 -6.30
C GLY A 252 -1.19 -23.37 -7.33
N ARG A 253 -2.26 -22.69 -7.78
CA ARG A 253 -2.19 -21.53 -8.68
C ARG A 253 -2.16 -20.23 -7.87
N ASN A 254 -0.98 -19.88 -7.41
CA ASN A 254 -0.75 -18.59 -6.76
C ASN A 254 0.54 -18.00 -7.35
N TYR A 255 0.40 -16.86 -8.01
CA TYR A 255 1.50 -16.17 -8.66
C TYR A 255 1.92 -14.95 -7.84
N ASP A 256 3.13 -14.46 -8.09
CA ASP A 256 3.49 -13.10 -7.70
C ASP A 256 2.84 -12.12 -8.70
N TYR A 257 1.76 -11.49 -8.24
CA TYR A 257 0.97 -10.55 -9.04
C TYR A 257 1.46 -9.11 -8.96
N ARG A 258 2.57 -8.85 -8.24
CA ARG A 258 3.21 -7.53 -8.14
C ARG A 258 4.00 -7.12 -9.39
N TYR A 259 3.82 -7.86 -10.48
CA TYR A 259 4.48 -7.67 -11.76
C TYR A 259 3.49 -7.19 -12.83
N ALA A 260 4.03 -6.54 -13.86
CA ALA A 260 3.28 -6.11 -15.02
C ALA A 260 3.10 -7.26 -16.00
N TRP A 261 1.91 -7.87 -15.96
CA TRP A 261 1.50 -8.91 -16.88
C TRP A 261 0.95 -8.28 -18.16
N LEU A 262 1.52 -8.62 -19.31
CA LEU A 262 1.12 -7.98 -20.58
C LEU A 262 -0.36 -8.18 -20.89
N ARG A 263 -0.91 -9.38 -20.58
CA ARG A 263 -2.33 -9.68 -20.75
C ARG A 263 -3.21 -8.75 -19.90
N ASP A 264 -2.91 -8.65 -18.62
CA ASP A 264 -3.71 -7.91 -17.65
C ASP A 264 -3.64 -6.40 -17.97
N GLN A 265 -2.49 -5.92 -18.39
CA GLN A 265 -2.30 -4.56 -18.89
C GLN A 265 -3.12 -4.27 -20.15
N CYS A 266 -3.18 -5.20 -21.11
CA CYS A 266 -4.05 -5.07 -22.28
C CYS A 266 -5.54 -4.99 -21.90
N TYR A 267 -6.01 -5.82 -20.96
CA TYR A 267 -7.40 -5.75 -20.52
C TYR A 267 -7.75 -4.43 -19.82
N ALA A 268 -6.86 -3.94 -18.95
CA ALA A 268 -7.04 -2.63 -18.34
C ALA A 268 -7.07 -1.50 -19.39
N ALA A 269 -6.16 -1.54 -20.36
CA ALA A 269 -6.12 -0.55 -21.44
C ALA A 269 -7.40 -0.56 -22.28
N LEU A 270 -7.91 -1.73 -22.66
CA LEU A 270 -9.17 -1.87 -23.39
C LEU A 270 -10.36 -1.31 -22.60
N ALA A 271 -10.41 -1.57 -21.29
CA ALA A 271 -11.46 -1.06 -20.43
C ALA A 271 -11.42 0.48 -20.32
N VAL A 272 -10.22 1.06 -20.15
CA VAL A 272 -10.06 2.52 -20.10
C VAL A 272 -10.34 3.17 -21.46
N ALA A 273 -9.88 2.56 -22.55
CA ALA A 273 -10.10 3.06 -23.91
C ALA A 273 -11.58 3.09 -24.30
N ALA A 274 -12.40 2.18 -23.76
CA ALA A 274 -13.84 2.21 -23.93
C ALA A 274 -14.50 3.47 -23.32
N HIS A 275 -13.86 4.10 -22.33
CA HIS A 275 -14.29 5.38 -21.79
C HIS A 275 -13.72 6.58 -22.57
N GLY A 276 -12.45 6.52 -22.97
CA GLY A 276 -11.83 7.58 -23.77
C GLY A 276 -10.30 7.52 -23.81
N PRO A 277 -9.65 8.46 -24.52
CA PRO A 277 -8.20 8.54 -24.63
C PRO A 277 -7.58 9.14 -23.36
N HIS A 278 -7.49 8.33 -22.31
CA HIS A 278 -6.89 8.72 -21.02
C HIS A 278 -5.42 8.31 -20.94
N PRO A 279 -4.59 8.97 -20.11
CA PRO A 279 -3.16 8.67 -20.00
C PRO A 279 -2.81 7.19 -19.74
N LEU A 280 -3.68 6.46 -19.01
CA LEU A 280 -3.47 5.03 -18.75
C LEU A 280 -3.46 4.17 -20.03
N VAL A 281 -4.13 4.60 -21.09
CA VAL A 281 -4.08 3.91 -22.40
C VAL A 281 -2.70 4.11 -23.03
N ASP A 282 -2.20 5.33 -23.03
CA ASP A 282 -0.88 5.66 -23.58
C ASP A 282 0.24 4.95 -22.81
N ASP A 283 0.14 4.91 -21.49
CA ASP A 283 1.08 4.18 -20.62
C ASP A 283 1.12 2.69 -20.93
N ALA A 284 -0.06 2.06 -21.07
CA ALA A 284 -0.16 0.66 -21.41
C ALA A 284 0.40 0.35 -22.81
N VAL A 285 0.04 1.16 -23.81
CA VAL A 285 0.53 0.99 -25.19
C VAL A 285 2.05 1.17 -25.23
N ARG A 286 2.58 2.21 -24.59
CA ARG A 286 4.01 2.47 -24.50
C ARG A 286 4.75 1.31 -23.84
N PHE A 287 4.29 0.87 -22.66
CA PHE A 287 4.95 -0.21 -21.94
C PHE A 287 5.00 -1.50 -22.77
N VAL A 288 3.88 -1.92 -23.36
CA VAL A 288 3.81 -3.13 -24.19
C VAL A 288 4.68 -3.00 -25.44
N ALA A 289 4.62 -1.87 -26.13
CA ALA A 289 5.43 -1.63 -27.33
C ALA A 289 6.93 -1.66 -27.02
N GLU A 290 7.37 -1.03 -25.93
CA GLU A 290 8.76 -1.07 -25.49
C GLU A 290 9.24 -2.51 -25.21
N ARG A 291 8.40 -3.36 -24.60
CA ARG A 291 8.76 -4.78 -24.37
C ARG A 291 8.87 -5.56 -25.68
N ILE A 292 7.92 -5.37 -26.60
CA ILE A 292 7.96 -6.02 -27.92
C ILE A 292 9.20 -5.60 -28.72
N LEU A 293 9.52 -4.31 -28.72
CA LEU A 293 10.69 -3.78 -29.44
C LEU A 293 12.02 -4.25 -28.82
N ALA A 294 12.09 -4.36 -27.49
CA ALA A 294 13.29 -4.82 -26.80
C ALA A 294 13.53 -6.34 -26.95
N ASP A 295 12.47 -7.14 -26.80
CA ASP A 295 12.60 -8.60 -26.67
C ASP A 295 12.25 -9.38 -27.94
N GLY A 296 11.49 -8.80 -28.87
CA GLY A 296 11.11 -9.44 -30.14
C GLY A 296 10.28 -10.71 -29.95
N ASP A 297 10.78 -11.83 -30.49
CA ASP A 297 10.19 -13.16 -30.31
C ASP A 297 10.39 -13.75 -28.91
N ARG A 298 11.21 -13.10 -28.06
CA ARG A 298 11.50 -13.50 -26.68
C ARG A 298 10.69 -12.74 -25.64
N VAL A 299 9.62 -12.06 -26.05
CA VAL A 299 8.71 -11.36 -25.13
C VAL A 299 8.21 -12.31 -24.05
N ARG A 300 8.28 -11.85 -22.80
CA ARG A 300 7.87 -12.58 -21.61
C ARG A 300 6.43 -12.23 -21.26
N PRO A 301 5.69 -13.11 -20.57
CA PRO A 301 4.32 -12.82 -20.14
C PRO A 301 4.25 -11.71 -19.08
N ALA A 302 5.31 -11.55 -18.27
CA ALA A 302 5.36 -10.60 -17.18
C ALA A 302 6.76 -9.97 -17.02
N TYR A 303 6.75 -8.72 -16.54
CA TYR A 303 7.93 -7.90 -16.28
C TYR A 303 7.79 -7.18 -14.95
N THR A 304 8.88 -6.67 -14.39
CA THR A 304 8.77 -5.61 -13.38
C THR A 304 8.09 -4.38 -13.98
N VAL A 305 7.56 -3.49 -13.14
CA VAL A 305 6.86 -2.27 -13.62
C VAL A 305 7.74 -1.31 -14.43
N ASP A 306 9.06 -1.47 -14.35
CA ASP A 306 10.06 -0.74 -15.16
C ASP A 306 10.62 -1.58 -16.33
N GLY A 307 10.04 -2.75 -16.61
CA GLY A 307 10.32 -3.52 -17.82
C GLY A 307 11.45 -4.55 -17.73
N ARG A 308 12.01 -4.79 -16.55
CA ARG A 308 13.04 -5.81 -16.36
C ARG A 308 12.42 -7.21 -16.28
N PRO A 309 13.17 -8.26 -16.65
CA PRO A 309 12.70 -9.64 -16.46
C PRO A 309 12.37 -9.94 -15.00
N VAL A 310 11.29 -10.68 -14.78
CA VAL A 310 10.92 -11.21 -13.47
C VAL A 310 11.90 -12.30 -13.04
N GLY A 311 12.25 -12.33 -11.75
CA GLY A 311 13.10 -13.37 -11.17
C GLY A 311 12.39 -14.72 -11.06
N LYS A 312 13.17 -15.79 -11.01
CA LYS A 312 12.65 -17.15 -10.80
C LYS A 312 11.84 -17.27 -9.52
N GLU A 313 10.85 -18.14 -9.54
CA GLU A 313 10.03 -18.42 -8.37
C GLU A 313 10.87 -18.96 -7.20
N ARG A 314 10.62 -18.46 -5.99
CA ARG A 314 11.24 -18.95 -4.76
C ARG A 314 10.27 -18.86 -3.58
N SER A 315 10.34 -19.83 -2.68
CA SER A 315 9.63 -19.80 -1.39
C SER A 315 10.33 -18.86 -0.40
N LEU A 316 9.53 -18.16 0.42
CA LEU A 316 10.00 -17.30 1.50
C LEU A 316 10.19 -18.05 2.83
N ARG A 317 9.76 -19.32 2.91
CA ARG A 317 9.65 -20.13 4.13
C ARG A 317 8.75 -19.48 5.19
N LEU A 318 7.63 -18.92 4.75
CA LEU A 318 6.61 -18.32 5.60
C LEU A 318 5.37 -19.22 5.68
N PRO A 319 4.51 -19.05 6.70
CA PRO A 319 3.28 -19.84 6.83
C PRO A 319 2.33 -19.73 5.62
N GLY A 320 2.36 -18.61 4.90
CA GLY A 320 1.43 -18.32 3.81
C GLY A 320 0.07 -17.83 4.31
N TYR A 321 -0.69 -17.21 3.41
CA TYR A 321 -2.09 -16.89 3.66
C TYR A 321 -2.94 -18.19 3.57
N PRO A 322 -4.00 -18.38 4.38
CA PRO A 322 -4.81 -19.60 4.32
C PRO A 322 -5.32 -19.93 2.92
N GLY A 323 -4.97 -21.13 2.45
CA GLY A 323 -5.30 -21.61 1.11
C GLY A 323 -4.36 -21.11 0.00
N GLY A 324 -3.44 -20.19 0.32
CA GLY A 324 -2.39 -19.66 -0.56
C GLY A 324 -1.03 -20.35 -0.38
N ASN A 325 0.05 -19.68 -0.81
CA ASN A 325 1.44 -20.13 -0.61
C ASN A 325 2.30 -18.98 -0.03
N ASP A 326 3.62 -19.07 -0.17
CA ASP A 326 4.60 -18.08 0.30
C ASP A 326 5.66 -17.76 -0.77
N HIS A 327 5.26 -17.77 -2.04
CA HIS A 327 6.19 -17.66 -3.16
C HIS A 327 6.32 -16.23 -3.70
N VAL A 328 7.50 -15.86 -4.18
CA VAL A 328 7.78 -14.61 -4.90
C VAL A 328 8.52 -14.92 -6.20
N GLY A 329 8.47 -14.00 -7.15
CA GLY A 329 8.96 -14.27 -8.51
C GLY A 329 7.92 -15.01 -9.35
N ASN A 330 8.29 -15.38 -10.57
CA ASN A 330 7.35 -16.04 -11.48
C ASN A 330 8.05 -16.87 -12.55
N ASP A 331 7.55 -18.08 -12.76
CA ASP A 331 8.02 -19.01 -13.80
C ASP A 331 7.03 -19.13 -14.98
N ALA A 332 6.05 -18.22 -15.12
CA ALA A 332 5.01 -18.28 -16.15
C ALA A 332 5.48 -18.22 -17.62
N GLY A 333 6.78 -18.10 -17.87
CA GLY A 333 7.38 -18.17 -19.22
C GLY A 333 8.60 -19.10 -19.30
N ALA A 334 8.78 -20.00 -18.32
CA ALA A 334 9.86 -20.99 -18.29
C ALA A 334 9.50 -22.28 -19.05
#